data_AF-A0AAJ0MF48-F1
#
_entry.id   AF-A0AAJ0MF48-F1
#
_cell.length_a   1.000
_cell.length_b   1.000
_cell.length_c   1.000
_cell.angle_alpha   90.00
_cell.angle_beta   90.00
_cell.angle_gamma   90.00
#
_symmetry.space_group_name_H-M   'P 1'
#
loop_
_entity.id
_entity.type
_entity.pdbx_description
1 polymer ?
#
loop_
_entity_poly.entity_id
_entity_poly.type
_entity_poly.pdbx_seq_one_letter_code
_entity_poly.pdbx_strand_id
1 'polypeptide(L)'
;LTGQARPPTRPGPSSRGSESGGRRSNQRTVWFLEVFFPTTDRLETISNTDNVFEGSAHMRKGMSGAIQEHGYGSMRDRLPASQTDGLVGTKVTTEDFKACDTVASGRVSISGKRNLAIIRSGQDWLDTTPKERELYLETMHPPVLTKGMNFLRDYGEEVGCYSCHFMDIVDPVTTKADKDRAFGLAYFDDLSSLERWCKEHPTHLAISGGFYQYARKMQNNVTLRVFHEVMVLEPEQQLFENRLRRFTPVQPSIW
;
A
#
# COMPACT_ATOMS: atom_id res chain seq x y z
N LEU A 1 12.76 28.77 -20.31
CA LEU A 1 12.83 27.38 -20.80
C LEU A 1 11.59 26.66 -20.31
N THR A 2 10.52 26.78 -21.08
CA THR A 2 9.18 26.25 -20.80
C THR A 2 9.13 24.76 -21.12
N GLY A 3 9.17 23.91 -20.09
CA GLY A 3 8.94 22.48 -20.22
C GLY A 3 7.45 22.17 -20.14
N GLN A 4 6.83 21.83 -21.27
CA GLN A 4 5.46 21.29 -21.29
C GLN A 4 5.45 19.92 -20.62
N ALA A 5 4.64 19.76 -19.58
CA ALA A 5 4.31 18.46 -19.01
C ALA A 5 3.59 17.62 -20.07
N ARG A 6 4.06 16.39 -20.30
CA ARG A 6 3.36 15.42 -21.17
C ARG A 6 2.11 14.94 -20.43
N PRO A 7 0.93 14.89 -21.08
CA PRO A 7 -0.24 14.27 -20.51
C PRO A 7 -0.02 12.75 -20.34
N PRO A 8 -0.75 12.09 -19.40
CA PRO A 8 -0.62 10.66 -19.19
C PRO A 8 -0.93 9.90 -20.48
N THR A 9 -0.02 9.01 -20.86
CA THR A 9 -0.27 8.05 -21.93
C THR A 9 -1.38 7.11 -21.48
N ARG A 10 -2.59 7.28 -22.03
CA ARG A 10 -3.60 6.22 -22.01
C ARG A 10 -2.95 4.94 -22.55
N PRO A 11 -3.27 3.75 -22.00
CA PRO A 11 -2.82 2.50 -22.58
C PRO A 11 -3.17 2.48 -24.08
N GLY A 12 -2.14 2.35 -24.92
CA GLY A 12 -2.33 2.29 -26.36
C GLY A 12 -3.17 1.07 -26.78
N PRO A 13 -3.67 1.02 -28.03
CA PRO A 13 -4.52 -0.07 -28.50
C PRO A 13 -3.87 -1.46 -28.47
N SER A 14 -2.57 -1.57 -28.19
CA SER A 14 -1.80 -2.81 -28.21
C SER A 14 -2.05 -3.74 -27.01
N SER A 15 -2.83 -3.35 -26.00
CA SER A 15 -3.31 -4.28 -24.96
C SER A 15 -4.60 -5.03 -25.34
N ARG A 16 -5.09 -4.89 -26.60
CA ARG A 16 -6.34 -5.50 -27.07
C ARG A 16 -6.22 -6.88 -27.73
N GLY A 17 -5.10 -7.58 -27.62
CA GLY A 17 -5.03 -8.91 -28.22
C GLY A 17 -3.91 -9.80 -27.73
N SER A 18 -4.23 -10.73 -26.82
CA SER A 18 -3.75 -12.11 -26.88
C SER A 18 -4.45 -12.98 -25.84
N GLU A 19 -5.74 -13.30 -26.02
CA GLU A 19 -6.35 -14.45 -25.34
C GLU A 19 -7.39 -15.10 -26.27
N SER A 20 -6.90 -15.54 -27.43
CA SER A 20 -7.56 -16.55 -28.26
C SER A 20 -6.73 -17.83 -28.21
N GLY A 21 -6.94 -18.64 -27.18
CA GLY A 21 -6.27 -19.92 -27.00
C GLY A 21 -6.80 -20.64 -25.77
N GLY A 22 -7.56 -21.71 -25.98
CA GLY A 22 -8.38 -22.34 -24.96
C GLY A 22 -7.61 -22.94 -23.77
N ARG A 23 -8.10 -22.66 -22.58
CA ARG A 23 -8.24 -23.63 -21.48
C ARG A 23 -9.41 -23.20 -20.61
N ARG A 24 -10.48 -23.98 -20.63
CA ARG A 24 -11.61 -23.85 -19.71
C ARG A 24 -11.11 -24.17 -18.30
N SER A 25 -10.83 -23.16 -17.49
CA SER A 25 -10.90 -23.29 -16.04
C SER A 25 -12.28 -22.78 -15.60
N ASN A 26 -12.97 -23.59 -14.80
CA ASN A 26 -14.34 -23.33 -14.36
C ASN A 26 -14.40 -22.32 -13.18
N GLN A 27 -13.41 -21.43 -13.07
CA GLN A 27 -13.32 -20.41 -12.03
C GLN A 27 -13.78 -19.07 -12.59
N ARG A 28 -14.74 -18.43 -11.92
CA ARG A 28 -15.18 -17.07 -12.24
C ARG A 28 -14.10 -16.09 -11.75
N THR A 29 -13.07 -15.87 -12.56
CA THR A 29 -12.05 -14.86 -12.25
C THR A 29 -12.66 -13.46 -12.35
N VAL A 30 -12.61 -12.72 -11.25
CA VAL A 30 -12.90 -11.28 -11.20
C VAL A 30 -11.58 -10.54 -11.39
N TRP A 31 -11.61 -9.48 -12.19
CA TRP A 31 -10.45 -8.63 -12.41
C TRP A 31 -10.74 -7.25 -11.85
N PHE A 32 -9.74 -6.65 -11.20
CA PHE A 32 -9.77 -5.27 -10.75
C PHE A 32 -8.50 -4.56 -11.19
N LEU A 33 -8.55 -3.24 -11.22
CA LEU A 33 -7.44 -2.35 -11.57
C LEU A 33 -7.49 -1.13 -10.66
N GLU A 34 -6.38 -0.90 -9.95
CA GLU A 34 -6.17 0.29 -9.12
C GLU A 34 -4.89 0.95 -9.59
N VAL A 35 -4.99 2.21 -10.04
CA VAL A 35 -3.83 2.97 -10.52
C VAL A 35 -3.80 4.33 -9.83
N PHE A 36 -2.62 4.68 -9.34
CA PHE A 36 -2.37 5.91 -8.61
C PHE A 36 -1.34 6.77 -9.33
N PHE A 37 -1.60 8.07 -9.36
CA PHE A 37 -0.77 9.07 -10.04
C PHE A 37 -0.36 10.20 -9.08
N PRO A 38 0.36 9.89 -7.98
CA PRO A 38 0.78 10.92 -7.04
C PRO A 38 1.75 11.89 -7.73
N THR A 39 1.55 13.17 -7.46
CA THR A 39 2.57 14.19 -7.69
C THR A 39 3.69 14.03 -6.66
N THR A 40 4.89 14.53 -6.95
CA THR A 40 6.06 14.32 -6.08
C THR A 40 5.94 14.95 -4.70
N ASP A 41 5.04 15.92 -4.52
CA ASP A 41 4.71 16.56 -3.25
C ASP A 41 3.71 15.75 -2.40
N ARG A 42 3.11 14.71 -2.97
CA ARG A 42 2.06 13.87 -2.37
C ARG A 42 2.48 12.43 -2.16
N LEU A 43 3.78 12.16 -2.21
CA LEU A 43 4.40 10.87 -1.96
C LEU A 43 5.59 11.06 -1.02
N GLU A 44 5.65 10.28 0.04
CA GLU A 44 6.80 10.18 0.93
C GLU A 44 7.29 8.74 0.99
N THR A 45 8.60 8.56 1.18
CA THR A 45 9.20 7.24 1.35
C THR A 45 10.21 7.25 2.50
N ILE A 46 10.27 6.16 3.25
CA ILE A 46 11.31 5.93 4.26
C ILE A 46 11.77 4.48 4.19
N SER A 47 13.07 4.26 4.40
CA SER A 47 13.71 2.94 4.45
C SER A 47 14.75 2.96 5.55
N ASN A 48 14.97 1.81 6.21
CA ASN A 48 16.07 1.64 7.16
C ASN A 48 17.37 1.11 6.51
N THR A 49 17.35 0.83 5.21
CA THR A 49 18.46 0.18 4.51
C THR A 49 18.95 1.02 3.34
N ASP A 50 20.24 1.31 3.31
CA ASP A 50 20.89 2.03 2.24
C ASP A 50 21.04 1.17 0.97
N ASN A 51 20.95 1.81 -0.20
CA ASN A 51 21.17 1.21 -1.51
C ASN A 51 20.27 0.02 -1.87
N VAL A 52 19.19 -0.20 -1.14
CA VAL A 52 18.14 -1.17 -1.48
C VAL A 52 16.86 -0.41 -1.78
N PHE A 53 16.49 -0.40 -3.05
CA PHE A 53 15.28 0.27 -3.52
C PHE A 53 14.08 -0.66 -3.43
N GLU A 54 12.97 -0.10 -2.96
CA GLU A 54 11.68 -0.77 -2.85
C GLU A 54 10.58 0.12 -3.44
N GLY A 55 9.57 -0.52 -4.02
CA GLY A 55 8.40 0.18 -4.57
C GLY A 55 8.76 1.34 -5.51
N SER A 56 8.20 2.52 -5.25
CA SER A 56 8.42 3.74 -6.03
C SER A 56 9.86 4.23 -6.04
N ALA A 57 10.69 3.79 -5.07
CA ALA A 57 12.09 4.18 -4.98
C ALA A 57 12.92 3.71 -6.19
N HIS A 58 12.51 2.64 -6.88
CA HIS A 58 13.13 2.21 -8.15
C HIS A 58 13.06 3.26 -9.27
N MET A 59 12.11 4.20 -9.21
CA MET A 59 11.97 5.27 -10.19
C MET A 59 12.78 6.53 -9.84
N ARG A 60 13.46 6.54 -8.69
CA ARG A 60 14.20 7.71 -8.19
C ARG A 60 15.65 7.69 -8.67
N LYS A 61 16.31 8.86 -8.62
CA LYS A 61 17.72 9.02 -9.00
C LYS A 61 18.70 8.46 -7.96
N GLY A 62 18.25 8.31 -6.72
CA GLY A 62 19.07 7.87 -5.60
C GLY A 62 18.34 7.97 -4.27
N MET A 63 19.02 7.56 -3.20
CA MET A 63 18.56 7.69 -1.81
C MET A 63 19.19 8.92 -1.16
N SER A 64 18.46 9.55 -0.23
CA SER A 64 19.02 10.56 0.65
C SER A 64 19.98 9.91 1.67
N GLY A 65 20.77 10.74 2.34
CA GLY A 65 21.37 10.32 3.61
C GLY A 65 20.34 10.31 4.75
N ALA A 66 20.83 10.30 5.98
CA ALA A 66 20.00 10.44 7.17
C ALA A 66 19.15 11.71 7.11
N ILE A 67 17.87 11.58 7.46
CA ILE A 67 16.87 12.65 7.48
C ILE A 67 16.52 13.01 8.92
N GLN A 68 15.95 14.19 9.16
CA GLN A 68 15.57 14.62 10.52
C GLN A 68 14.16 14.15 10.88
N GLU A 69 13.27 14.09 9.91
CA GLU A 69 11.84 13.86 10.04
C GLU A 69 11.51 12.36 10.21
N HIS A 70 12.06 11.73 11.25
CA HIS A 70 11.79 10.35 11.65
C HIS A 70 11.68 10.17 13.18
N GLY A 71 10.91 9.19 13.64
CA GLY A 71 10.88 8.77 15.05
C GLY A 71 9.85 9.44 15.98
N TYR A 72 9.02 10.37 15.50
CA TYR A 72 8.03 11.08 16.33
C TYR A 72 6.59 11.14 15.76
N GLY A 73 6.27 10.25 14.81
CA GLY A 73 5.02 10.34 14.03
C GLY A 73 5.14 11.26 12.81
N SER A 74 6.36 11.39 12.29
CA SER A 74 6.81 12.38 11.31
C SER A 74 6.41 12.13 9.85
N MET A 75 5.55 11.13 9.58
CA MET A 75 5.14 10.77 8.22
C MET A 75 4.67 11.97 7.41
N ARG A 76 3.80 12.79 7.99
CA ARG A 76 3.27 13.99 7.36
C ARG A 76 4.34 15.03 7.01
N ASP A 77 5.35 15.20 7.86
CA ASP A 77 6.43 16.18 7.63
C ASP A 77 7.29 15.80 6.41
N ARG A 78 7.27 14.52 6.00
CA ARG A 78 7.97 14.05 4.80
C ARG A 78 7.18 14.22 3.50
N LEU A 79 5.89 14.60 3.56
CA LEU A 79 5.08 14.95 2.39
C LEU A 79 5.27 16.45 2.08
N PRO A 80 5.89 16.85 0.95
CA PRO A 80 6.11 18.27 0.67
C PRO A 80 4.82 19.11 0.66
N ALA A 81 3.68 18.54 0.25
CA ALA A 81 2.39 19.23 0.26
C ALA A 81 1.94 19.65 1.66
N SER A 82 2.40 18.98 2.73
CA SER A 82 2.02 19.28 4.12
C SER A 82 2.55 20.63 4.63
N GLN A 83 3.51 21.22 3.92
CA GLN A 83 4.04 22.55 4.24
C GLN A 83 2.98 23.66 4.11
N THR A 84 2.00 23.46 3.24
CA THR A 84 0.98 24.48 2.92
C THR A 84 -0.45 23.95 2.90
N ASP A 85 -0.65 22.63 2.93
CA ASP A 85 -1.96 21.97 2.92
C ASP A 85 -2.11 21.07 4.15
N GLY A 86 -3.27 21.11 4.81
CA GLY A 86 -3.60 20.20 5.90
C GLY A 86 -3.83 18.76 5.46
N LEU A 87 -3.93 18.49 4.14
CA LEU A 87 -4.17 17.17 3.55
C LEU A 87 -5.41 16.48 4.13
N VAL A 88 -6.46 17.27 4.39
CA VAL A 88 -7.70 16.80 5.01
C VAL A 88 -8.46 15.89 4.03
N GLY A 89 -8.73 14.67 4.47
CA GLY A 89 -9.43 13.63 3.73
C GLY A 89 -10.95 13.81 3.71
N THR A 90 -11.60 12.97 2.92
CA THR A 90 -13.06 12.82 2.96
C THR A 90 -13.38 11.46 3.55
N LYS A 91 -14.14 11.45 4.65
CA LYS A 91 -14.65 10.22 5.26
C LYS A 91 -15.36 9.34 4.23
N VAL A 92 -15.03 8.06 4.27
CA VAL A 92 -15.63 7.06 3.40
C VAL A 92 -17.03 6.73 3.91
N THR A 93 -17.99 6.71 2.99
CA THR A 93 -19.34 6.24 3.21
C THR A 93 -19.69 5.15 2.20
N THR A 94 -20.76 4.42 2.45
CA THR A 94 -21.22 3.34 1.57
C THR A 94 -21.57 3.80 0.15
N GLU A 95 -21.85 5.10 -0.02
CA GLU A 95 -22.17 5.75 -1.29
C GLU A 95 -20.97 5.77 -2.24
N ASP A 96 -19.78 5.80 -1.68
CA ASP A 96 -18.54 5.98 -2.44
C ASP A 96 -18.16 4.76 -3.26
N PHE A 97 -18.63 3.59 -2.83
CA PHE A 97 -18.44 2.33 -3.54
C PHE A 97 -19.55 2.04 -4.55
N LYS A 98 -20.52 2.95 -4.71
CA LYS A 98 -21.56 2.81 -5.74
C LYS A 98 -20.93 3.06 -7.10
N ALA A 99 -21.16 2.12 -8.02
CA ALA A 99 -20.72 2.21 -9.40
C ALA A 99 -21.15 3.55 -10.02
N CYS A 100 -20.19 4.37 -10.44
CA CYS A 100 -20.51 5.64 -11.10
C CYS A 100 -21.00 5.42 -12.53
N ASP A 101 -20.41 4.45 -13.23
CA ASP A 101 -20.81 4.05 -14.57
C ASP A 101 -20.72 2.54 -14.74
N THR A 102 -21.83 1.91 -15.16
CA THR A 102 -21.79 0.56 -15.70
C THR A 102 -21.60 0.66 -17.20
N VAL A 103 -20.35 0.57 -17.67
CA VAL A 103 -20.11 0.54 -19.11
C VAL A 103 -20.66 -0.79 -19.63
N ALA A 104 -21.31 -0.79 -20.80
CA ALA A 104 -21.89 -1.96 -21.48
C ALA A 104 -20.96 -3.20 -21.61
N SER A 105 -19.67 -3.05 -21.30
CA SER A 105 -18.63 -4.08 -21.26
C SER A 105 -18.56 -4.90 -19.95
N GLY A 106 -19.39 -4.61 -18.94
CA GLY A 106 -19.32 -5.24 -17.61
C GLY A 106 -18.21 -4.68 -16.72
N ARG A 107 -17.80 -3.44 -16.98
CA ARG A 107 -16.84 -2.69 -16.15
C ARG A 107 -17.59 -1.72 -15.25
N VAL A 108 -17.15 -1.66 -14.00
CA VAL A 108 -17.61 -0.74 -12.96
C VAL A 108 -16.45 0.17 -12.61
N SER A 109 -16.63 1.49 -12.71
CA SER A 109 -15.67 2.47 -12.24
C SER A 109 -16.14 3.10 -10.92
N ILE A 110 -15.19 3.36 -10.02
CA ILE A 110 -15.39 4.05 -8.75
C ILE A 110 -14.69 5.41 -8.83
N SER A 111 -15.39 6.44 -8.34
CA SER A 111 -14.82 7.80 -8.26
C SER A 111 -13.69 7.86 -7.24
N GLY A 112 -12.63 8.58 -7.61
CA GLY A 112 -11.53 8.88 -6.69
C GLY A 112 -11.98 9.73 -5.50
N LYS A 113 -11.16 9.72 -4.45
CA LYS A 113 -11.42 10.37 -3.18
C LYS A 113 -10.43 11.47 -2.86
N ARG A 114 -10.93 12.56 -2.27
CA ARG A 114 -10.05 13.65 -1.85
C ARG A 114 -9.15 13.20 -0.71
N ASN A 115 -7.86 13.42 -0.90
CA ASN A 115 -6.79 13.11 0.05
C ASN A 115 -6.84 11.68 0.60
N LEU A 116 -7.14 10.73 -0.28
CA LEU A 116 -7.06 9.31 0.04
C LEU A 116 -5.61 8.95 0.42
N ALA A 117 -5.41 8.44 1.63
CA ALA A 117 -4.08 8.04 2.10
C ALA A 117 -3.88 6.55 1.85
N ILE A 118 -2.88 6.20 1.05
CA ILE A 118 -2.51 4.81 0.76
C ILE A 118 -1.11 4.57 1.30
N ILE A 119 -0.96 3.55 2.13
CA ILE A 119 0.33 3.11 2.66
C ILE A 119 0.67 1.73 2.11
N ARG A 120 1.89 1.60 1.59
CA ARG A 120 2.54 0.31 1.39
C ARG A 120 3.71 0.21 2.35
N SER A 121 3.60 -0.67 3.34
CA SER A 121 4.63 -0.91 4.36
C SER A 121 5.16 -2.33 4.25
N GLY A 122 6.44 -2.46 3.90
CA GLY A 122 7.06 -3.74 3.57
C GLY A 122 8.15 -4.17 4.56
N GLN A 123 8.37 -5.48 4.59
CA GLN A 123 9.40 -6.15 5.37
C GLN A 123 10.11 -7.17 4.48
N ASP A 124 11.45 -7.15 4.50
CA ASP A 124 12.32 -8.08 3.79
C ASP A 124 13.29 -8.69 4.81
N TRP A 125 13.11 -9.99 5.07
CA TRP A 125 13.96 -10.78 5.96
C TRP A 125 14.80 -11.82 5.21
N LEU A 126 14.90 -11.72 3.89
CA LEU A 126 15.63 -12.69 3.06
C LEU A 126 17.11 -12.78 3.45
N ASP A 127 17.76 -11.63 3.57
CA ASP A 127 19.19 -11.52 3.87
C ASP A 127 19.50 -11.41 5.38
N THR A 128 18.53 -11.77 6.23
CA THR A 128 18.75 -11.72 7.69
C THR A 128 19.70 -12.79 8.16
N THR A 129 20.48 -12.49 9.20
CA THR A 129 21.29 -13.53 9.87
C THR A 129 20.38 -14.64 10.42
N PRO A 130 20.83 -15.91 10.52
CA PRO A 130 19.98 -17.00 11.01
C PRO A 130 19.32 -16.71 12.37
N LYS A 131 20.09 -16.09 13.29
CA LYS A 131 19.61 -15.68 14.62
C LYS A 131 18.54 -14.59 14.52
N GLU A 132 18.74 -13.60 13.66
CA GLU A 132 17.79 -12.51 13.46
C GLU A 132 16.50 -13.00 12.78
N ARG A 133 16.63 -13.90 11.81
CA ARG A 133 15.51 -14.55 11.13
C ARG A 133 14.62 -15.30 12.12
N GLU A 134 15.21 -16.15 12.95
CA GLU A 134 14.50 -16.89 13.99
C GLU A 134 13.76 -15.92 14.91
N LEU A 135 14.47 -14.91 15.44
CA LEU A 135 13.88 -13.91 16.33
C LEU A 135 12.73 -13.15 15.65
N TYR A 136 12.90 -12.72 14.39
CA TYR A 136 11.88 -11.99 13.65
C TYR A 136 10.63 -12.86 13.42
N LEU A 137 10.84 -14.12 13.04
CA LEU A 137 9.76 -15.07 12.75
C LEU A 137 8.97 -15.50 14.01
N GLU A 138 9.64 -15.53 15.16
CA GLU A 138 9.01 -15.88 16.43
C GLU A 138 8.28 -14.70 17.08
N THR A 139 8.79 -13.47 16.91
CA THR A 139 8.35 -12.33 17.73
C THR A 139 7.62 -11.24 16.96
N MET A 140 7.84 -11.10 15.66
CA MET A 140 7.29 -9.99 14.85
C MET A 140 6.34 -10.50 13.77
N HIS A 141 6.86 -11.25 12.80
CA HIS A 141 6.09 -11.80 11.69
C HIS A 141 5.98 -13.32 11.83
N PRO A 142 4.81 -13.96 11.73
CA PRO A 142 3.48 -13.39 11.65
C PRO A 142 2.86 -12.83 12.97
N PRO A 143 3.25 -13.19 14.21
CA PRO A 143 2.35 -13.05 15.37
C PRO A 143 1.82 -11.65 15.67
N VAL A 144 2.64 -10.60 15.45
CA VAL A 144 2.29 -9.23 15.80
C VAL A 144 1.78 -8.49 14.57
N LEU A 145 2.48 -8.62 13.43
CA LEU A 145 2.09 -7.98 12.17
C LEU A 145 0.73 -8.49 11.67
N THR A 146 0.49 -9.80 11.65
CA THR A 146 -0.77 -10.37 11.17
C THR A 146 -1.96 -9.94 12.03
N LYS A 147 -1.78 -9.72 13.34
CA LYS A 147 -2.85 -9.17 14.19
C LYS A 147 -3.21 -7.74 13.80
N GLY A 148 -2.22 -6.89 13.54
CA GLY A 148 -2.47 -5.52 13.09
C GLY A 148 -3.14 -5.47 11.73
N MET A 149 -2.68 -6.28 10.78
CA MET A 149 -3.27 -6.33 9.45
C MET A 149 -4.67 -6.96 9.44
N ASN A 150 -4.90 -8.01 10.22
CA ASN A 150 -6.25 -8.59 10.38
C ASN A 150 -7.21 -7.58 11.01
N PHE A 151 -6.76 -6.78 11.99
CA PHE A 151 -7.60 -5.71 12.53
C PHE A 151 -7.99 -4.70 11.44
N LEU A 152 -7.03 -4.21 10.65
CA LEU A 152 -7.32 -3.28 9.56
C LEU A 152 -8.24 -3.88 8.49
N ARG A 153 -8.12 -5.18 8.22
CA ARG A 153 -9.00 -5.90 7.29
C ARG A 153 -10.42 -6.07 7.83
N ASP A 154 -10.56 -6.50 9.08
CA ASP A 154 -11.84 -6.95 9.64
C ASP A 154 -12.61 -5.83 10.37
N TYR A 155 -11.90 -4.84 10.90
CA TYR A 155 -12.42 -3.74 11.74
C TYR A 155 -11.89 -2.37 11.30
N GLY A 156 -11.34 -2.26 10.08
CA GLY A 156 -10.70 -1.03 9.62
C GLY A 156 -11.64 0.18 9.61
N GLU A 157 -12.94 -0.01 9.39
CA GLU A 157 -13.95 1.05 9.39
C GLU A 157 -13.90 1.88 10.70
N GLU A 158 -13.63 1.23 11.84
CA GLU A 158 -13.52 1.88 13.15
C GLU A 158 -12.38 2.93 13.21
N VAL A 159 -11.36 2.76 12.37
CA VAL A 159 -10.17 3.63 12.32
C VAL A 159 -10.03 4.37 10.98
N GLY A 160 -11.06 4.35 10.13
CA GLY A 160 -11.04 4.99 8.81
C GLY A 160 -10.19 4.26 7.76
N CYS A 161 -9.82 3.00 8.00
CA CYS A 161 -9.19 2.11 7.03
C CYS A 161 -10.27 1.29 6.32
N TYR A 162 -10.53 1.50 5.05
CA TYR A 162 -11.60 0.75 4.37
C TYR A 162 -11.11 -0.47 3.59
N SER A 163 -9.80 -0.57 3.33
CA SER A 163 -9.21 -1.74 2.70
C SER A 163 -7.81 -1.98 3.26
N CYS A 164 -7.49 -3.25 3.50
CA CYS A 164 -6.17 -3.68 3.92
C CYS A 164 -5.85 -5.08 3.40
N HIS A 165 -4.77 -5.17 2.63
CA HIS A 165 -4.22 -6.41 2.12
C HIS A 165 -2.84 -6.66 2.74
N PHE A 166 -2.67 -7.81 3.37
CA PHE A 166 -1.36 -8.29 3.78
C PHE A 166 -0.90 -9.38 2.82
N MET A 167 0.18 -9.11 2.09
CA MET A 167 0.56 -9.88 0.91
C MET A 167 2.01 -10.34 0.98
N ASP A 168 2.24 -11.57 0.56
CA ASP A 168 3.58 -12.09 0.29
C ASP A 168 4.03 -11.73 -1.13
N ILE A 169 5.32 -11.42 -1.27
CA ILE A 169 5.94 -11.27 -2.59
C ILE A 169 6.17 -12.67 -3.18
N VAL A 170 5.55 -12.92 -4.33
CA VAL A 170 5.68 -14.19 -5.05
C VAL A 170 6.68 -14.10 -6.20
N ASP A 171 7.30 -15.23 -6.52
CA ASP A 171 8.07 -15.38 -7.74
C ASP A 171 7.13 -15.30 -8.98
N PRO A 172 7.42 -14.45 -9.98
CA PRO A 172 6.52 -14.26 -11.13
C PRO A 172 6.44 -15.48 -12.06
N VAL A 173 7.41 -16.41 -11.99
CA VAL A 173 7.42 -17.62 -12.81
C VAL A 173 6.78 -18.78 -12.05
N THR A 174 7.13 -18.97 -10.78
CA THR A 174 6.68 -20.13 -10.00
C THR A 174 5.43 -19.87 -9.16
N THR A 175 5.04 -18.61 -8.97
CA THR A 175 3.92 -18.16 -8.12
C THR A 175 4.05 -18.54 -6.64
N LYS A 176 5.26 -18.91 -6.18
CA LYS A 176 5.54 -19.26 -4.79
C LYS A 176 5.91 -18.04 -3.97
N ALA A 177 5.40 -17.97 -2.75
CA ALA A 177 5.76 -16.98 -1.73
C ALA A 177 7.04 -17.40 -0.98
N ASP A 178 8.14 -17.60 -1.70
CA ASP A 178 9.43 -18.07 -1.16
C ASP A 178 10.51 -16.98 -1.14
N LYS A 179 10.10 -15.71 -1.26
CA LYS A 179 11.00 -14.55 -1.29
C LYS A 179 11.29 -13.95 0.08
N ASP A 180 10.69 -14.46 1.16
CA ASP A 180 10.86 -13.92 2.52
C ASP A 180 10.60 -12.42 2.63
N ARG A 181 9.57 -11.99 1.90
CA ARG A 181 9.19 -10.59 1.74
C ARG A 181 7.69 -10.47 1.77
N ALA A 182 7.19 -9.55 2.57
CA ALA A 182 5.77 -9.25 2.67
C ALA A 182 5.55 -7.74 2.74
N PHE A 183 4.32 -7.31 2.46
CA PHE A 183 3.91 -5.92 2.67
C PHE A 183 2.42 -5.83 3.02
N GLY A 184 2.10 -4.85 3.87
CA GLY A 184 0.74 -4.36 4.06
C GLY A 184 0.47 -3.26 3.04
N LEU A 185 -0.66 -3.34 2.35
CA LEU A 185 -1.22 -2.30 1.50
C LEU A 185 -2.57 -1.89 2.10
N ALA A 186 -2.66 -0.68 2.62
CA ALA A 186 -3.85 -0.21 3.32
C ALA A 186 -4.30 1.16 2.84
N TYR A 187 -5.61 1.37 2.87
CA TYR A 187 -6.29 2.53 2.32
C TYR A 187 -7.07 3.22 3.43
N PHE A 188 -6.68 4.45 3.73
CA PHE A 188 -7.27 5.28 4.77
C PHE A 188 -7.99 6.48 4.17
N ASP A 189 -9.16 6.78 4.73
CA ASP A 189 -10.01 7.90 4.31
C ASP A 189 -9.35 9.29 4.44
N ASP A 190 -8.36 9.39 5.32
CA ASP A 190 -7.66 10.61 5.70
C ASP A 190 -6.27 10.22 6.24
N LEU A 191 -5.25 11.03 5.95
CA LEU A 191 -3.90 10.85 6.50
C LEU A 191 -3.92 10.80 8.04
N SER A 192 -4.77 11.60 8.69
CA SER A 192 -4.94 11.63 10.14
C SER A 192 -5.54 10.35 10.71
N SER A 193 -6.29 9.58 9.92
CA SER A 193 -6.78 8.26 10.32
C SER A 193 -5.65 7.26 10.40
N LEU A 194 -4.76 7.25 9.39
CA LEU A 194 -3.52 6.47 9.44
C LEU A 194 -2.63 6.90 10.61
N GLU A 195 -2.40 8.20 10.79
CA GLU A 195 -1.61 8.73 11.91
C GLU A 195 -2.16 8.30 13.27
N ARG A 196 -3.49 8.40 13.46
CA ARG A 196 -4.16 8.00 14.70
C ARG A 196 -4.02 6.51 14.96
N TRP A 197 -4.26 5.67 13.94
CA TRP A 197 -4.08 4.22 14.09
C TRP A 197 -2.64 3.90 14.48
N CYS A 198 -1.65 4.49 13.80
CA CYS A 198 -0.25 4.27 14.10
C CYS A 198 0.15 4.75 15.51
N LYS A 199 -0.39 5.87 15.97
CA LYS A 199 -0.02 6.50 17.24
C LYS A 199 -0.74 5.92 18.45
N GLU A 200 -1.97 5.48 18.29
CA GLU A 200 -2.87 5.22 19.42
C GLU A 200 -3.40 3.78 19.45
N HIS A 201 -3.50 3.09 18.31
CA HIS A 201 -4.15 1.80 18.28
C HIS A 201 -3.26 0.69 18.86
N PRO A 202 -3.76 -0.15 19.79
CA PRO A 202 -2.96 -1.19 20.44
C PRO A 202 -2.24 -2.13 19.47
N THR A 203 -2.82 -2.42 18.30
CA THR A 203 -2.19 -3.30 17.32
C THR A 203 -0.94 -2.70 16.70
N HIS A 204 -0.93 -1.40 16.35
CA HIS A 204 0.27 -0.75 15.83
C HIS A 204 1.27 -0.41 16.95
N LEU A 205 0.79 -0.07 18.15
CA LEU A 205 1.64 0.08 19.33
C LEU A 205 2.39 -1.23 19.66
N ALA A 206 1.74 -2.38 19.48
CA ALA A 206 2.40 -3.69 19.60
C ALA A 206 3.45 -3.92 18.51
N ILE A 207 3.19 -3.53 17.26
CA ILE A 207 4.17 -3.62 16.15
C ILE A 207 5.38 -2.74 16.44
N SER A 208 5.18 -1.45 16.69
CA SER A 208 6.25 -0.48 16.96
C SER A 208 7.03 -0.82 18.23
N GLY A 209 6.33 -1.11 19.34
CA GLY A 209 6.93 -1.55 20.60
C GLY A 209 7.70 -2.87 20.46
N GLY A 210 7.14 -3.83 19.71
CA GLY A 210 7.79 -5.10 19.38
C GLY A 210 9.08 -4.89 18.60
N PHE A 211 9.07 -4.01 17.60
CA PHE A 211 10.26 -3.67 16.82
C PHE A 211 11.37 -3.04 17.67
N TYR A 212 11.03 -2.14 18.61
CA TYR A 212 12.03 -1.60 19.54
C TYR A 212 12.64 -2.67 20.45
N GLN A 213 11.85 -3.62 20.95
CA GLN A 213 12.36 -4.74 21.73
C GLN A 213 13.26 -5.67 20.89
N TYR A 214 12.84 -5.94 19.66
CA TYR A 214 13.60 -6.69 18.67
C TYR A 214 14.97 -6.04 18.38
N ALA A 215 14.99 -4.75 18.06
CA ALA A 215 16.22 -4.01 17.80
C ALA A 215 17.18 -4.02 19.01
N ARG A 216 16.64 -3.89 20.24
CA ARG A 216 17.42 -4.01 21.48
C ARG A 216 18.05 -5.40 21.65
N LYS A 217 17.30 -6.48 21.38
CA LYS A 217 17.83 -7.85 21.41
C LYS A 217 18.94 -8.07 20.37
N MET A 218 18.84 -7.38 19.24
CA MET A 218 19.86 -7.35 18.20
C MET A 218 20.99 -6.35 18.47
N GLN A 219 21.01 -5.68 19.64
CA GLN A 219 22.02 -4.67 19.99
C GLN A 219 22.12 -3.55 18.95
N ASN A 220 20.99 -3.19 18.34
CA ASN A 220 20.86 -2.23 17.24
C ASN A 220 21.63 -2.62 15.95
N ASN A 221 22.08 -3.87 15.83
CA ASN A 221 22.64 -4.42 14.60
C ASN A 221 21.57 -5.24 13.88
N VAL A 222 20.70 -4.55 13.15
CA VAL A 222 19.53 -5.11 12.45
C VAL A 222 19.84 -5.21 10.96
N THR A 223 19.70 -6.41 10.39
CA THR A 223 19.82 -6.66 8.95
C THR A 223 18.46 -6.80 8.25
N LEU A 224 17.37 -6.93 9.02
CA LEU A 224 16.00 -6.85 8.54
C LEU A 224 15.79 -5.51 7.83
N ARG A 225 15.29 -5.55 6.60
CA ARG A 225 14.96 -4.35 5.85
C ARG A 225 13.49 -4.05 6.01
N VAL A 226 13.17 -2.83 6.40
CA VAL A 226 11.81 -2.32 6.49
C VAL A 226 11.72 -0.99 5.76
N PHE A 227 10.62 -0.81 5.05
CA PHE A 227 10.34 0.42 4.33
C PHE A 227 8.85 0.72 4.37
N HIS A 228 8.51 1.97 4.08
CA HIS A 228 7.17 2.29 3.63
C HIS A 228 7.18 3.41 2.61
N GLU A 229 6.11 3.44 1.82
CA GLU A 229 5.74 4.55 0.95
C GLU A 229 4.30 4.93 1.24
N VAL A 230 4.04 6.23 1.40
CA VAL A 230 2.71 6.77 1.66
C VAL A 230 2.39 7.82 0.61
N MET A 231 1.24 7.66 -0.02
CA MET A 231 0.70 8.61 -0.98
C MET A 231 -0.61 9.20 -0.49
N VAL A 232 -0.84 10.49 -0.75
CA VAL A 232 -2.08 11.20 -0.40
C VAL A 232 -2.68 11.80 -1.66
N LEU A 233 -3.73 11.19 -2.17
CA LEU A 233 -4.18 11.38 -3.54
C LEU A 233 -5.42 12.26 -3.64
N GLU A 234 -5.44 13.19 -4.60
CA GLU A 234 -6.67 13.85 -5.07
C GLU A 234 -7.51 12.91 -5.94
N PRO A 235 -8.82 13.18 -6.14
CA PRO A 235 -9.72 12.30 -6.89
C PRO A 235 -9.21 11.96 -8.30
N GLU A 236 -8.62 12.92 -9.00
CA GLU A 236 -8.12 12.74 -10.37
C GLU A 236 -6.82 11.93 -10.45
N GLN A 237 -6.18 11.68 -9.29
CA GLN A 237 -4.97 10.87 -9.18
C GLN A 237 -5.27 9.39 -8.91
N GLN A 238 -6.54 8.99 -8.97
CA GLN A 238 -7.03 7.65 -8.69
C GLN A 238 -7.82 7.09 -9.85
N LEU A 239 -7.57 5.83 -10.20
CA LEU A 239 -8.37 5.07 -11.13
C LEU A 239 -8.70 3.72 -10.50
N PHE A 240 -9.97 3.49 -10.21
CA PHE A 240 -10.51 2.23 -9.72
C PHE A 240 -11.47 1.63 -10.77
N GLU A 241 -11.17 0.43 -11.26
CA GLU A 241 -12.04 -0.33 -12.16
C GLU A 241 -12.20 -1.79 -11.72
N ASN A 242 -13.43 -2.30 -11.73
CA ASN A 242 -13.74 -3.73 -11.60
C ASN A 242 -14.37 -4.27 -12.88
N ARG A 243 -14.02 -5.50 -13.26
CA ARG A 243 -14.66 -6.23 -14.36
C ARG A 243 -15.40 -7.43 -13.83
N LEU A 244 -16.72 -7.34 -13.84
CA LEU A 244 -17.63 -8.43 -13.51
C LEU A 244 -18.11 -9.08 -14.82
N ARG A 245 -17.83 -10.36 -15.05
CA ARG A 245 -18.56 -11.11 -16.08
C ARG A 245 -19.98 -11.33 -15.56
N ARG A 246 -20.96 -10.63 -16.17
CA ARG A 246 -22.44 -10.70 -16.02
C ARG A 246 -22.96 -11.47 -14.79
N PHE A 247 -23.68 -10.74 -13.93
CA PHE A 247 -24.38 -11.20 -12.71
C PHE A 247 -23.47 -11.55 -11.53
N THR A 248 -22.89 -10.55 -10.89
CA THR A 248 -22.47 -10.66 -9.50
C THR A 248 -22.64 -9.28 -8.84
N PRO A 249 -23.37 -9.14 -7.73
CA PRO A 249 -23.40 -7.90 -6.97
C PRO A 249 -21.98 -7.55 -6.50
N VAL A 250 -21.59 -6.28 -6.57
CA VAL A 250 -20.34 -5.77 -5.99
C VAL A 250 -20.43 -6.02 -4.48
N GLN A 251 -19.59 -6.89 -3.95
CA GLN A 251 -19.47 -7.06 -2.50
C GLN A 251 -18.53 -5.99 -1.96
N PRO A 252 -18.84 -5.36 -0.81
CA PRO A 252 -17.92 -4.45 -0.12
C PRO A 252 -16.56 -5.09 0.14
N SER A 253 -16.52 -6.41 0.37
CA SER A 253 -15.33 -7.20 0.66
C SER A 253 -14.44 -7.53 -0.54
N ILE A 254 -14.73 -6.98 -1.72
CA ILE A 254 -13.83 -7.04 -2.90
C ILE A 254 -12.96 -5.77 -2.95
N TRP A 255 -13.20 -4.81 -2.05
CA TRP A 255 -12.36 -3.67 -1.79
C TRP A 255 -11.55 -3.94 -0.52
#